data_AF-A0A950K053-F1
#
_entry.id   AF-A0A950K053-F1
#
_cell.length_a   1.000
_cell.length_b   1.000
_cell.length_c   1.000
_cell.angle_alpha   90.00
_cell.angle_beta   90.00
_cell.angle_gamma   90.00
#
_symmetry.space_group_name_H-M   'P 1'
#
loop_
_entity.id
_entity.type
_entity.pdbx_description
1 polymer ?
#
loop_
_entity_poly.entity_id
_entity_poly.type
_entity_poly.pdbx_seq_one_letter_code
_entity_poly.pdbx_strand_id
1 'polypeptide(L)'
;AEGRPNAIDLIINKEIDLIINTPVGKGAKTDEGRIRSFAVSHGIHVVTSIAGAQAAVQGIEAILKKKMEVRALQDYHPQYGAPKAVRSEALV
;
A
#
# COMPACT_ATOMS: atom_id res chain seq x y z
N ALA A 1 -24.25 -11.75 -13.45
CA ALA A 1 -22.80 -11.93 -13.67
C ALA A 1 -22.51 -11.49 -15.10
N GLU A 2 -21.61 -10.53 -15.29
CA GLU A 2 -21.35 -9.87 -16.59
C GLU A 2 -20.41 -10.67 -17.52
N GLY A 3 -20.44 -12.00 -17.47
CA GLY A 3 -19.55 -12.85 -18.29
C GLY A 3 -18.17 -13.11 -17.68
N ARG A 4 -17.31 -13.80 -18.43
CA ARG A 4 -15.93 -14.16 -18.05
C ARG A 4 -14.93 -13.78 -19.15
N PRO A 5 -13.68 -13.40 -18.80
CA PRO A 5 -13.20 -13.21 -17.44
C PRO A 5 -13.75 -11.92 -16.81
N ASN A 6 -14.05 -11.94 -15.51
CA ASN A 6 -14.41 -10.75 -14.73
C ASN A 6 -13.29 -10.40 -13.73
N ALA A 7 -13.44 -9.29 -13.00
CA ALA A 7 -12.44 -8.82 -12.05
C ALA A 7 -12.04 -9.88 -10.99
N ILE A 8 -12.97 -10.74 -10.56
CA ILE A 8 -12.66 -11.82 -9.61
C ILE A 8 -11.76 -12.87 -10.26
N ASP A 9 -12.03 -13.24 -11.52
CA ASP A 9 -11.18 -14.19 -12.27
C ASP A 9 -9.75 -13.64 -12.41
N LEU A 10 -9.61 -12.36 -12.76
CA LEU A 10 -8.32 -11.69 -12.88
C LEU A 10 -7.55 -11.63 -11.56
N ILE A 11 -8.23 -11.44 -10.43
CA ILE A 11 -7.63 -11.51 -9.08
C ILE A 11 -7.13 -12.92 -8.78
N ILE A 12 -7.96 -13.93 -9.02
CA ILE A 12 -7.62 -15.33 -8.74
C ILE A 12 -6.41 -15.77 -9.57
N ASN A 13 -6.37 -15.37 -10.85
CA ASN A 13 -5.27 -15.67 -11.75
C ASN A 13 -4.01 -14.83 -11.49
N LYS A 14 -4.06 -13.86 -10.57
CA LYS A 14 -2.97 -12.90 -10.30
C LYS A 14 -2.54 -12.12 -11.53
N GLU A 15 -3.49 -11.76 -12.38
CA GLU A 15 -3.28 -10.95 -13.58
C GLU A 15 -3.43 -9.44 -13.28
N ILE A 16 -3.67 -9.07 -12.02
CA ILE A 16 -3.79 -7.68 -11.54
C ILE A 16 -2.85 -7.46 -10.36
N ASP A 17 -1.99 -6.44 -10.47
CA ASP A 17 -1.10 -6.01 -9.37
C ASP A 17 -1.72 -4.91 -8.48
N LEU A 18 -2.68 -4.15 -9.02
CA LEU A 18 -3.29 -2.99 -8.35
C LEU A 18 -4.76 -2.83 -8.74
N ILE A 19 -5.62 -2.61 -7.74
CA ILE A 19 -7.04 -2.31 -7.92
C ILE A 19 -7.37 -0.91 -7.40
N ILE A 20 -8.04 -0.10 -8.21
CA ILE A 20 -8.69 1.14 -7.77
C ILE A 20 -10.20 0.88 -7.69
N ASN A 21 -10.72 0.77 -6.48
CA ASN A 21 -12.13 0.47 -6.23
C ASN A 21 -12.78 1.65 -5.50
N THR A 22 -13.47 2.54 -6.20
CA THR A 22 -14.13 3.72 -5.60
C THR A 22 -15.62 3.47 -5.43
N PRO A 23 -16.07 2.83 -4.33
CA PRO A 23 -17.46 2.45 -4.19
C PRO A 23 -18.34 3.67 -3.94
N VAL A 24 -19.53 3.67 -4.54
CA VAL A 24 -20.59 4.66 -4.26
C VAL A 24 -21.48 4.22 -3.09
N GLY A 25 -21.41 2.95 -2.67
CA GLY A 25 -22.22 2.35 -1.60
C GLY A 25 -21.43 1.59 -0.53
N LYS A 26 -22.12 1.16 0.54
CA LYS A 26 -21.53 0.40 1.66
C LYS A 26 -21.98 -1.07 1.63
N GLY A 27 -21.11 -1.96 2.13
CA GLY A 27 -21.43 -3.38 2.38
C GLY A 27 -20.52 -4.36 1.67
N ALA A 28 -20.34 -5.55 2.25
CA ALA A 28 -19.52 -6.63 1.68
C ALA A 28 -20.25 -7.45 0.59
N LYS A 29 -21.59 -7.34 0.53
CA LYS A 29 -22.42 -8.06 -0.44
C LYS A 29 -22.50 -7.38 -1.81
N THR A 30 -22.09 -6.12 -1.91
CA THR A 30 -22.01 -5.41 -3.21
C THR A 30 -20.87 -5.97 -4.04
N ASP A 31 -20.89 -5.75 -5.35
CA ASP A 31 -19.82 -6.23 -6.23
C ASP A 31 -18.48 -5.58 -5.88
N GLU A 32 -18.47 -4.29 -5.51
CA GLU A 32 -17.27 -3.60 -5.01
C GLU A 32 -16.79 -4.21 -3.68
N GLY A 33 -17.73 -4.63 -2.82
CA GLY A 33 -17.44 -5.32 -1.56
C GLY A 33 -16.78 -6.68 -1.77
N ARG A 34 -17.27 -7.43 -2.75
CA ARG A 34 -16.67 -8.71 -3.16
C ARG A 34 -15.28 -8.51 -3.74
N ILE A 35 -15.11 -7.57 -4.68
CA ILE A 35 -13.80 -7.26 -5.28
C ILE A 35 -12.77 -6.92 -4.20
N ARG A 36 -13.09 -6.04 -3.25
CA ARG A 36 -12.17 -5.73 -2.12
C ARG A 36 -11.84 -6.96 -1.29
N SER A 37 -12.85 -7.78 -0.97
CA SER A 37 -12.64 -8.98 -0.15
C SER A 37 -11.70 -9.97 -0.84
N PHE A 38 -11.94 -10.23 -2.14
CA PHE A 38 -11.06 -11.09 -2.95
C PHE A 38 -9.66 -10.51 -3.10
N ALA A 39 -9.52 -9.21 -3.38
CA ALA A 39 -8.22 -8.54 -3.50
C ALA A 39 -7.37 -8.74 -2.24
N VAL A 40 -7.94 -8.45 -1.05
CA VAL A 40 -7.26 -8.62 0.24
C VAL A 40 -6.90 -10.08 0.49
N SER A 41 -7.81 -11.03 0.23
CA SER A 41 -7.55 -12.46 0.42
C SER A 41 -6.45 -13.01 -0.50
N HIS A 42 -6.18 -12.37 -1.63
CA HIS A 42 -5.15 -12.79 -2.60
C HIS A 42 -3.87 -11.95 -2.53
N GLY A 43 -3.78 -11.01 -1.59
CA GLY A 43 -2.61 -10.13 -1.44
C GLY A 43 -2.46 -9.07 -2.53
N ILE A 44 -3.54 -8.76 -3.26
CA ILE A 44 -3.54 -7.71 -4.28
C ILE A 44 -3.82 -6.35 -3.62
N HIS A 45 -2.99 -5.34 -3.92
CA HIS A 45 -3.17 -4.01 -3.35
C HIS A 45 -4.45 -3.36 -3.87
N VAL A 46 -5.24 -2.78 -2.96
CA VAL A 46 -6.50 -2.11 -3.31
C VAL A 46 -6.57 -0.71 -2.70
N VAL A 47 -6.91 0.26 -3.55
CA VAL A 47 -7.08 1.67 -3.19
C VAL A 47 -8.56 2.02 -3.30
N THR A 48 -9.13 2.57 -2.22
CA THR A 48 -10.59 2.73 -2.11
C THR A 48 -11.11 4.15 -2.32
N SER A 49 -10.24 5.10 -2.64
CA SER A 49 -10.60 6.51 -2.83
C SER A 49 -9.79 7.12 -3.96
N ILE A 50 -10.38 8.12 -4.62
CA ILE A 50 -9.69 8.88 -5.68
C ILE A 50 -8.45 9.59 -5.13
N ALA A 51 -8.55 10.18 -3.94
CA ALA A 51 -7.40 10.83 -3.28
C ALA A 51 -6.26 9.83 -3.00
N GLY A 52 -6.60 8.61 -2.56
CA GLY A 52 -5.62 7.54 -2.38
C GLY A 52 -4.99 7.11 -3.70
N ALA A 53 -5.78 7.04 -4.79
CA ALA A 53 -5.27 6.66 -6.10
C ALA A 53 -4.31 7.72 -6.65
N GLN A 54 -4.64 9.00 -6.47
CA GLN A 54 -3.75 10.11 -6.81
C GLN A 54 -2.44 10.06 -6.01
N ALA A 55 -2.50 9.79 -4.70
CA ALA A 55 -1.32 9.66 -3.87
C ALA A 55 -0.44 8.47 -4.29
N ALA A 56 -1.05 7.32 -4.64
CA ALA A 56 -0.34 6.16 -5.14
C ALA A 56 0.40 6.46 -6.46
N VAL A 57 -0.26 7.14 -7.41
CA VAL A 57 0.37 7.58 -8.67
C VAL A 57 1.56 8.51 -8.39
N GLN A 58 1.39 9.50 -7.51
CA GLN A 58 2.49 10.41 -7.15
C GLN A 58 3.68 9.66 -6.51
N GLY A 59 3.41 8.68 -5.65
CA GLY A 59 4.44 7.83 -5.04
C GLY A 59 5.21 7.00 -6.08
N ILE A 60 4.48 6.36 -7.01
CA ILE A 60 5.08 5.59 -8.12
C ILE A 60 5.95 6.50 -8.98
N GLU A 61 5.44 7.67 -9.37
CA GLU A 61 6.21 8.63 -10.15
C GLU A 61 7.48 9.11 -9.44
N ALA A 62 7.41 9.36 -8.13
CA ALA A 62 8.56 9.77 -7.34
C ALA A 62 9.68 8.71 -7.36
N ILE A 63 9.31 7.44 -7.20
CA ILE A 63 10.24 6.29 -7.24
C ILE A 63 10.82 6.09 -8.65
N LEU A 64 10.02 6.28 -9.70
CA LEU A 64 10.50 6.16 -11.08
C LEU A 64 11.46 7.29 -11.48
N LYS A 65 11.24 8.51 -10.96
CA LYS A 65 12.03 9.71 -11.30
C LYS A 65 13.33 9.81 -10.48
N LYS A 66 13.34 9.31 -9.23
CA LYS A 66 14.47 9.45 -8.31
C LYS A 66 14.66 8.18 -7.47
N LYS A 67 15.91 7.86 -7.18
CA LYS A 67 16.23 6.77 -6.24
C LYS A 67 15.76 7.16 -4.84
N MET A 68 15.16 6.20 -4.13
CA MET A 68 14.79 6.38 -2.73
C MET A 68 16.05 6.58 -1.87
N GLU A 69 16.05 7.62 -1.06
CA GLU A 69 17.10 7.92 -0.09
C GLU A 69 16.67 7.52 1.31
N VAL A 70 17.64 7.13 2.14
CA VAL A 70 17.42 6.80 3.55
C VAL A 70 17.97 7.95 4.39
N ARG A 71 17.21 8.38 5.40
CA ARG A 71 17.65 9.37 6.37
C ARG A 71 17.25 8.91 7.77
N ALA A 72 18.16 9.04 8.73
CA ALA A 72 17.88 8.65 10.10
C ALA A 72 16.88 9.63 10.73
N LEU A 73 16.02 9.15 11.64
CA LEU A 73 15.05 10.01 12.32
C LEU A 73 15.73 11.17 13.04
N GLN A 74 16.93 10.95 13.58
CA GLN A 74 17.72 11.95 14.29
C GLN A 74 18.21 13.07 13.38
N ASP A 75 18.46 12.79 12.09
CA ASP A 75 18.85 13.81 11.11
C ASP A 75 17.69 14.79 10.84
N TYR A 76 16.44 14.33 10.97
CA TYR A 76 15.26 15.20 10.89
C TYR A 76 15.02 16.01 12.16
N HIS A 77 15.50 15.52 13.31
CA HIS A 77 15.28 16.16 14.61
C HIS A 77 16.59 16.36 15.39
N PRO A 78 17.51 17.18 14.87
CA PRO A 78 18.83 17.39 15.49
C PRO A 78 18.74 17.90 16.93
N GLN A 79 17.65 18.58 17.30
CA GLN A 79 17.40 19.09 18.65
C GLN A 79 17.25 18.00 19.72
N TYR A 80 16.90 16.77 19.36
CA TYR A 80 16.76 15.66 20.33
C TYR A 80 18.05 14.84 20.50
N GLY A 81 19.13 15.23 19.81
CA GLY A 81 20.46 14.65 19.94
C GLY A 81 20.62 13.27 19.32
N ALA A 82 21.89 12.88 19.11
CA ALA A 82 22.24 11.50 18.74
C ALA A 82 21.81 10.53 19.86
N PRO A 83 21.44 9.27 19.55
CA PRO A 83 21.14 8.29 20.59
C PRO A 83 22.32 8.21 21.55
N LYS A 84 22.05 8.29 22.86
CA LYS A 84 23.09 8.09 23.88
C LYS A 84 23.76 6.76 23.59
N ALA A 85 25.09 6.76 23.48
CA ALA A 85 25.86 5.53 23.29
C ALA A 85 25.40 4.49 24.31
N VAL A 86 24.94 3.34 23.82
CA VAL A 86 24.61 2.21 24.69
C VAL A 86 25.91 1.83 25.37
N ARG A 87 25.98 1.99 26.70
CA ARG A 87 27.17 1.56 27.46
C ARG A 87 27.39 0.09 27.17
N SER A 88 28.56 -0.23 26.64
CA SER A 88 29.08 -1.59 26.59
C SER A 88 29.46 -1.99 28.02
N GLU A 89 28.49 -2.36 28.84
CA GLU A 89 28.74 -3.01 30.13
C GLU A 89 28.21 -4.45 30.06
N ALA A 90 29.17 -5.36 30.11
CA ALA A 90 29.08 -6.75 30.53
C ALA A 90 28.20 -7.72 29.72
N LEU A 91 28.84 -8.42 28.79
CA LEU A 91 28.79 -9.89 28.82
C LEU A 91 30.23 -10.38 28.94
N VAL A 92 30.62 -10.66 30.19
CA VAL A 92 31.62 -11.67 30.54
C VAL A 92 30.90 -13.01 30.48
#